data_AF-A0A1G2KVX8-F1
#
_entry.id   AF-A0A1G2KVX8-F1
#
_cell.length_a   1.000
_cell.length_b   1.000
_cell.length_c   1.000
_cell.angle_alpha   90.00
_cell.angle_beta   90.00
_cell.angle_gamma   90.00
#
_symmetry.space_group_name_H-M   'P 1'
#
loop_
_entity.id
_entity.type
_entity.pdbx_description
1 polymer ?
#
loop_
_entity_poly.entity_id
_entity_poly.type
_entity_poly.pdbx_seq_one_letter_code
_entity_poly.pdbx_strand_id
1 'polypeptide(L)'
;MAVETEERMISADRFSYLMTEAMLSQTLGIGIGHPIRVFSLAGCGLDEAKFLNELEPTFSLLSWDPYDVKREQVAFLAERFFHEKSRLDMFLADHYAGVTTLEAVGDLIVQLSHDERWAFERIRPRRKRSISRFVLERGRSLNDWAVKPLRVGRTFTQKAGSARENDERVLQRVFDETSPAVTARDDFRDLLKCLAEMVREVRPPVRGIEMTMHQVSIFADATDEGDNSPEGIHQDGADYIVSALVIERDGVLGGESIVYGPDKKTEYLRITLVPGTGLFQADKGSPLWHDVTPIKDDPATPPLYGKRSILGFDMKVVREE
;
A
#
# COMPACT_ATOMS: atom_id res chain seq x y z
N MET A 1 -8.00 55.78 16.02
CA MET A 1 -8.20 54.43 16.59
C MET A 1 -8.27 53.47 15.41
N ALA A 2 -7.09 53.00 14.98
CA ALA A 2 -6.98 51.97 13.98
C ALA A 2 -7.14 50.63 14.69
N VAL A 3 -8.13 49.84 14.26
CA VAL A 3 -8.27 48.46 14.68
C VAL A 3 -7.20 47.69 13.92
N GLU A 4 -6.07 47.41 14.59
CA GLU A 4 -5.12 46.40 14.17
C GLU A 4 -5.88 45.08 14.10
N THR A 5 -6.29 44.70 12.90
CA THR A 5 -6.60 43.31 12.58
C THR A 5 -5.30 42.55 12.80
N GLU A 6 -5.23 41.83 13.93
CA GLU A 6 -4.36 40.68 14.11
C GLU A 6 -4.70 39.66 13.01
N GLU A 7 -4.20 39.92 11.80
CA GLU A 7 -3.75 38.86 10.93
C GLU A 7 -2.64 38.15 11.69
N ARG A 8 -3.03 37.22 12.56
CA ARG A 8 -2.16 36.14 12.98
C ARG A 8 -1.58 35.57 11.70
N MET A 9 -0.30 35.85 11.48
CA MET A 9 0.57 35.05 10.65
C MET A 9 0.31 33.58 11.01
N ILE A 10 -0.54 32.91 10.23
CA ILE A 10 -0.71 31.47 10.28
C ILE A 10 0.62 30.95 9.73
N SER A 11 1.50 30.58 10.66
CA SER A 11 2.89 30.23 10.37
C SER A 11 2.97 29.07 9.38
N ALA A 12 4.08 29.03 8.68
CA ALA A 12 4.46 28.02 7.71
C ALA A 12 4.75 26.62 8.32
N ASP A 13 4.28 26.32 9.52
CA ASP A 13 4.54 25.05 10.25
C ASP A 13 3.29 24.15 10.30
N ARG A 14 2.77 23.70 9.14
CA ARG A 14 1.62 22.78 9.16
C ARG A 14 1.96 21.30 9.16
N PHE A 15 3.14 20.92 8.67
CA PHE A 15 3.55 19.52 8.60
C PHE A 15 4.94 19.34 9.18
N SER A 16 5.08 18.38 10.10
CA SER A 16 6.38 17.94 10.59
C SER A 16 6.69 16.55 10.07
N TYR A 17 7.85 16.38 9.45
CA TYR A 17 8.36 15.09 9.02
C TYR A 17 9.34 14.54 10.05
N LEU A 18 9.26 13.23 10.32
CA LEU A 18 10.22 12.50 11.15
C LEU A 18 11.54 12.30 10.40
N MET A 19 11.47 12.21 9.06
CA MET A 19 12.62 12.08 8.17
C MET A 19 12.26 12.66 6.80
N THR A 20 13.21 13.28 6.11
CA THR A 20 13.05 13.79 4.74
C THR A 20 14.22 13.37 3.85
N GLU A 21 14.03 13.46 2.53
CA GLU A 21 15.05 13.22 1.51
C GLU A 21 16.32 14.06 1.72
N ALA A 22 16.19 15.28 2.27
CA ALA A 22 17.31 16.15 2.58
C ALA A 22 18.14 15.62 3.75
N MET A 23 17.48 15.14 4.80
CA MET A 23 18.14 14.50 5.96
C MET A 23 18.82 13.19 5.55
N LEU A 24 18.18 12.39 4.71
CA LEU A 24 18.76 11.17 4.16
C LEU A 24 19.97 11.49 3.28
N SER A 25 19.87 12.51 2.44
CA SER A 25 20.98 12.94 1.58
C SER A 25 22.21 13.35 2.39
N GLN A 26 21.99 14.12 3.47
CA GLN A 26 23.05 14.53 4.39
C GLN A 26 23.68 13.34 5.10
N THR A 27 22.85 12.39 5.57
CA THR A 27 23.30 11.21 6.32
C THR A 27 24.12 10.26 5.45
N LEU A 28 23.69 10.04 4.21
CA LEU A 28 24.30 9.09 3.28
C LEU A 28 25.44 9.69 2.46
N GLY A 29 25.54 11.03 2.39
CA GLY A 29 26.47 11.72 1.49
C GLY A 29 26.12 11.54 0.00
N ILE A 30 24.84 11.25 -0.31
CA ILE A 30 24.33 11.01 -1.67
C ILE A 30 23.20 12.00 -1.93
N GLY A 31 23.16 12.66 -3.10
CA GLY A 31 22.07 13.57 -3.45
C GLY A 31 20.78 12.82 -3.82
N ILE A 32 19.76 12.86 -2.96
CA ILE A 32 18.43 12.30 -3.23
C ILE A 32 17.50 13.42 -3.71
N GLY A 33 17.24 13.47 -5.02
CA GLY A 33 16.46 14.53 -5.66
C GLY A 33 14.94 14.30 -5.72
N HIS A 34 14.42 13.24 -5.09
CA HIS A 34 13.01 12.87 -5.10
C HIS A 34 12.52 12.65 -3.67
N PRO A 35 11.25 12.96 -3.34
CA PRO A 35 10.78 12.88 -1.97
C PRO A 35 10.81 11.47 -1.41
N ILE A 36 11.33 11.36 -0.18
CA ILE A 36 11.27 10.20 0.70
C ILE A 36 11.03 10.76 2.09
N ARG A 37 9.79 10.70 2.57
CA ARG A 37 9.36 11.39 3.79
C ARG A 37 8.68 10.43 4.74
N VAL A 38 9.22 10.31 5.95
CA VAL A 38 8.55 9.63 7.05
C VAL A 38 7.74 10.67 7.80
N PHE A 39 6.45 10.43 7.98
CA PHE A 39 5.52 11.32 8.67
C PHE A 39 4.78 10.60 9.79
N SER A 40 4.10 11.35 10.65
CA SER A 40 3.17 10.82 11.65
C SER A 40 1.79 11.45 11.53
N LEU A 41 0.77 10.79 12.08
CA LEU A 41 -0.58 11.33 12.19
C LEU A 41 -0.58 12.65 12.98
N ALA A 42 0.15 12.70 14.09
CA ALA A 42 0.35 13.94 14.84
C ALA A 42 1.01 15.05 13.98
N GLY A 43 1.97 14.69 13.13
CA GLY A 43 2.62 15.61 12.19
C GLY A 43 1.69 16.09 11.06
N CYS A 44 0.59 15.38 10.79
CA CYS A 44 -0.52 15.82 9.95
C CYS A 44 -1.55 16.69 10.70
N GLY A 45 -1.36 16.93 12.00
CA GLY A 45 -2.33 17.63 12.85
C GLY A 45 -3.53 16.78 13.28
N LEU A 46 -3.43 15.45 13.18
CA LEU A 46 -4.49 14.52 13.60
C LEU A 46 -4.29 14.09 15.06
N ASP A 47 -5.39 13.80 15.76
CA ASP A 47 -5.34 13.10 17.04
C ASP A 47 -5.01 11.63 16.79
N GLU A 48 -3.71 11.30 16.90
CA GLU A 48 -3.17 9.98 16.59
C GLU A 48 -3.84 8.87 17.41
N ALA A 49 -3.97 9.05 18.73
CA ALA A 49 -4.56 8.04 19.60
C ALA A 49 -6.02 7.78 19.24
N LYS A 50 -6.81 8.84 19.02
CA LYS A 50 -8.20 8.70 18.57
C LYS A 50 -8.29 8.03 17.20
N PHE A 51 -7.49 8.50 16.24
CA PHE A 51 -7.52 7.99 14.87
C PHE A 51 -7.26 6.48 14.84
N LEU A 52 -6.21 6.02 15.52
CA LEU A 52 -5.83 4.62 15.62
C LEU A 52 -6.92 3.78 16.31
N ASN A 53 -7.36 4.18 17.50
CA ASN A 53 -8.37 3.45 18.28
C ASN A 53 -9.69 3.25 17.52
N GLU A 54 -10.12 4.25 16.76
CA GLU A 54 -11.36 4.16 15.99
C GLU A 54 -11.18 3.38 14.67
N LEU A 55 -9.97 3.36 14.09
CA LEU A 55 -9.73 2.73 12.79
C LEU A 55 -9.34 1.25 12.91
N GLU A 56 -8.56 0.87 13.92
CA GLU A 56 -8.07 -0.50 14.13
C GLU A 56 -9.19 -1.57 14.06
N PRO A 57 -10.36 -1.41 14.73
CA PRO A 57 -11.40 -2.45 14.70
C PRO A 57 -11.96 -2.71 13.30
N THR A 58 -11.87 -1.73 12.39
CA THR A 58 -12.41 -1.84 11.03
C THR A 58 -11.63 -2.84 10.17
N PHE A 59 -10.37 -3.11 10.49
CA PHE A 59 -9.54 -4.08 9.76
C PHE A 59 -10.03 -5.53 9.96
N SER A 60 -10.72 -5.82 11.06
CA SER A 60 -11.30 -7.15 11.30
C SER A 60 -12.40 -7.52 10.30
N LEU A 61 -13.09 -6.51 9.76
CA LEU A 61 -14.21 -6.62 8.83
C LEU A 61 -13.80 -6.79 7.37
N LEU A 62 -12.51 -6.70 7.07
CA LEU A 62 -12.00 -6.84 5.71
C LEU A 62 -12.15 -8.29 5.21
N SER A 63 -12.41 -8.42 3.91
CA SER A 63 -12.43 -9.70 3.21
C SER A 63 -11.03 -10.19 2.90
N TRP A 64 -10.86 -11.52 2.86
CA TRP A 64 -9.61 -12.15 2.44
C TRP A 64 -9.31 -11.83 0.98
N ASP A 65 -8.04 -11.53 0.70
CA ASP A 65 -7.50 -11.35 -0.64
C ASP A 65 -7.28 -12.73 -1.29
N PRO A 66 -8.04 -13.11 -2.32
CA PRO A 66 -7.89 -14.43 -2.93
C PRO A 66 -6.71 -14.48 -3.92
N TYR A 67 -6.15 -13.35 -4.34
CA TYR A 67 -5.25 -13.31 -5.50
C TYR A 67 -3.87 -13.87 -5.19
N ASP A 68 -3.34 -13.67 -3.97
CA ASP A 68 -2.06 -14.28 -3.59
C ASP A 68 -2.17 -15.81 -3.58
N VAL A 69 -3.28 -16.37 -3.08
CA VAL A 69 -3.56 -17.81 -3.11
C VAL A 69 -3.57 -18.33 -4.54
N LYS A 70 -4.26 -17.63 -5.45
CA LYS A 70 -4.32 -18.01 -6.87
C LYS A 70 -2.94 -18.03 -7.51
N ARG A 71 -2.11 -17.01 -7.23
CA ARG A 71 -0.73 -16.92 -7.70
C ARG A 71 0.11 -18.07 -7.18
N GLU A 72 0.11 -18.27 -5.87
CA GLU A 72 0.91 -19.30 -5.20
C GLU A 72 0.53 -20.70 -5.67
N GLN A 73 -0.76 -20.97 -5.88
CA GLN A 73 -1.22 -22.24 -6.44
C GLN A 73 -0.71 -22.47 -7.86
N VAL A 74 -0.80 -21.46 -8.73
CA VAL A 74 -0.29 -21.60 -10.11
C VAL A 74 1.23 -21.72 -10.12
N ALA A 75 1.94 -20.93 -9.31
CA ALA A 75 3.39 -21.02 -9.16
C ALA A 75 3.82 -22.42 -8.66
N PHE A 76 3.13 -22.97 -7.67
CA PHE A 76 3.37 -24.32 -7.14
C PHE A 76 3.25 -25.39 -8.23
N LEU A 77 2.23 -25.28 -9.09
CA LEU A 77 2.07 -26.17 -10.25
C LEU A 77 3.17 -25.93 -11.30
N ALA A 78 3.51 -24.68 -11.60
CA ALA A 78 4.49 -24.32 -12.62
C ALA A 78 5.91 -24.80 -12.27
N GLU A 79 6.27 -24.81 -10.99
CA GLU A 79 7.54 -25.36 -10.50
C GLU A 79 7.67 -26.87 -10.74
N ARG A 80 6.55 -27.61 -10.70
CA ARG A 80 6.51 -29.09 -10.82
C ARG A 80 6.27 -29.54 -12.25
N PHE A 81 5.44 -28.81 -12.97
CA PHE A 81 5.06 -29.07 -14.35
C PHE A 81 5.63 -27.99 -15.27
N PHE A 82 6.97 -27.86 -15.28
CA PHE A 82 7.67 -26.81 -16.03
C PHE A 82 7.31 -26.77 -17.54
N HIS A 83 6.92 -27.90 -18.11
CA HIS A 83 6.50 -28.02 -19.51
C HIS A 83 5.11 -27.42 -19.77
N GLU A 84 4.28 -27.25 -18.74
CA GLU A 84 2.94 -26.66 -18.80
C GLU A 84 2.95 -25.15 -18.50
N LYS A 85 4.12 -24.53 -18.30
CA LYS A 85 4.23 -23.14 -17.85
C LYS A 85 3.37 -22.17 -18.66
N SER A 86 3.42 -22.24 -20.00
CA SER A 86 2.62 -21.34 -20.85
C SER A 86 1.11 -21.52 -20.67
N ARG A 87 0.65 -22.76 -20.44
CA ARG A 87 -0.76 -23.05 -20.14
C ARG A 87 -1.14 -22.47 -18.76
N LEU A 88 -0.25 -22.60 -17.78
CA LEU A 88 -0.44 -22.09 -16.43
C LEU A 88 -0.45 -20.56 -16.37
N ASP A 89 0.40 -19.88 -17.16
CA ASP A 89 0.41 -18.42 -17.30
C ASP A 89 -0.92 -17.91 -17.88
N MET A 90 -1.45 -18.57 -18.92
CA MET A 90 -2.77 -18.27 -19.48
C MET A 90 -3.90 -18.55 -18.50
N PHE A 91 -3.83 -19.70 -17.82
CA PHE A 91 -4.80 -20.10 -16.80
C PHE A 91 -4.88 -19.08 -15.66
N LEU A 92 -3.73 -18.56 -15.20
CA LEU A 92 -3.68 -17.58 -14.12
C LEU A 92 -4.47 -16.31 -14.45
N ALA A 93 -4.37 -15.82 -15.68
CA ALA A 93 -5.09 -14.63 -16.14
C ALA A 93 -6.62 -14.82 -16.05
N ASP A 94 -7.12 -15.94 -16.58
CA ASP A 94 -8.55 -16.28 -16.52
C ASP A 94 -9.00 -16.57 -15.08
N HIS A 95 -8.13 -17.20 -14.28
CA HIS A 95 -8.45 -17.54 -12.90
C HIS A 95 -8.54 -16.29 -12.02
N TYR A 96 -7.67 -15.30 -12.24
CA TYR A 96 -7.77 -13.97 -11.61
C TYR A 96 -9.07 -13.27 -11.96
N ALA A 97 -9.44 -13.27 -13.24
CA ALA A 97 -10.68 -12.68 -13.72
C ALA A 97 -11.96 -13.42 -13.25
N GLY A 98 -11.81 -14.59 -12.63
CA GLY A 98 -12.93 -15.43 -12.19
C GLY A 98 -13.63 -16.15 -13.34
N VAL A 99 -13.01 -16.22 -14.51
CA VAL A 99 -13.52 -16.91 -15.71
C VAL A 99 -13.37 -18.42 -15.58
N THR A 100 -12.36 -18.89 -14.83
CA THR A 100 -12.07 -20.32 -14.61
C THR A 100 -11.76 -20.63 -13.14
N THR A 101 -11.74 -21.93 -12.81
CA THR A 101 -11.43 -22.50 -11.50
C THR A 101 -10.31 -23.53 -11.61
N LEU A 102 -9.78 -24.00 -10.47
CA LEU A 102 -8.75 -25.05 -10.43
C LEU A 102 -9.14 -26.35 -11.16
N GLU A 103 -10.44 -26.58 -11.42
CA GLU A 103 -10.91 -27.74 -12.19
C GLU A 103 -10.28 -27.80 -13.59
N ALA A 104 -10.01 -26.65 -14.22
CA ALA A 104 -9.42 -26.57 -15.56
C ALA A 104 -7.95 -27.02 -15.64
N VAL A 105 -7.28 -27.14 -14.49
CA VAL A 105 -5.92 -27.69 -14.34
C VAL A 105 -5.92 -28.91 -13.41
N GLY A 106 -7.10 -29.52 -13.20
CA GLY A 106 -7.28 -30.67 -12.31
C GLY A 106 -6.44 -31.88 -12.73
N ASP A 107 -6.18 -32.04 -14.04
CA ASP A 107 -5.29 -33.06 -14.60
C ASP A 107 -3.85 -32.95 -14.07
N LEU A 108 -3.37 -31.74 -13.74
CA LEU A 108 -2.06 -31.53 -13.12
C LEU A 108 -2.12 -31.79 -11.61
N ILE A 109 -3.19 -31.33 -10.96
CA ILE A 109 -3.39 -31.50 -9.51
C ILE A 109 -3.46 -32.99 -9.13
N VAL A 110 -4.12 -33.83 -9.94
CA VAL A 110 -4.21 -35.27 -9.66
C VAL A 110 -2.88 -36.01 -9.79
N GLN A 111 -1.90 -35.43 -10.49
CA GLN A 111 -0.56 -35.98 -10.66
C GLN A 111 0.39 -35.64 -9.50
N LEU A 112 0.03 -34.67 -8.64
CA LEU A 112 0.80 -34.36 -7.43
C LEU A 112 0.87 -35.59 -6.51
N SER A 113 2.05 -35.82 -5.92
CA SER A 113 2.22 -36.80 -4.85
C SER A 113 1.38 -36.44 -3.62
N HIS A 114 1.27 -37.37 -2.66
CA HIS A 114 0.49 -37.13 -1.43
C HIS A 114 0.97 -35.89 -0.68
N ASP A 115 2.28 -35.76 -0.46
CA ASP A 115 2.88 -34.64 0.27
C ASP A 115 2.72 -33.32 -0.47
N GLU A 116 2.88 -33.33 -1.80
CA GLU A 116 2.69 -32.14 -2.64
C GLU A 116 1.24 -31.69 -2.67
N ARG A 117 0.29 -32.62 -2.76
CA ARG A 117 -1.14 -32.29 -2.70
C ARG A 117 -1.49 -31.69 -1.34
N TRP A 118 -0.95 -32.26 -0.26
CA TRP A 118 -1.17 -31.73 1.08
C TRP A 118 -0.60 -30.32 1.24
N ALA A 119 0.58 -30.04 0.69
CA ALA A 119 1.15 -28.69 0.65
C ALA A 119 0.30 -27.72 -0.19
N PHE A 120 -0.13 -28.14 -1.38
CA PHE A 120 -0.98 -27.34 -2.28
C PHE A 120 -2.31 -26.96 -1.65
N GLU A 121 -2.98 -27.90 -0.98
CA GLU A 121 -4.27 -27.68 -0.31
C GLU A 121 -4.17 -26.78 0.93
N ARG A 122 -2.97 -26.64 1.51
CA ARG A 122 -2.67 -25.78 2.66
C ARG A 122 -2.35 -24.33 2.29
N ILE A 123 -2.25 -24.00 1.00
CA ILE A 123 -2.12 -22.59 0.57
C ILE A 123 -3.38 -21.83 1.01
N ARG A 124 -3.18 -20.76 1.78
CA ARG A 124 -4.24 -19.98 2.43
C ARG A 124 -3.95 -18.49 2.32
N PRO A 125 -4.99 -17.63 2.24
CA PRO A 125 -4.77 -16.20 2.15
C PRO A 125 -4.18 -15.68 3.46
N ARG A 126 -3.14 -14.85 3.36
CA ARG A 126 -2.46 -14.20 4.50
C ARG A 126 -2.75 -12.71 4.61
N ARG A 127 -3.58 -12.19 3.70
CA ARG A 127 -3.90 -10.78 3.57
C ARG A 127 -5.40 -10.59 3.45
N LYS A 128 -5.93 -9.61 4.17
CA LYS A 128 -7.27 -9.06 3.97
C LYS A 128 -7.15 -7.65 3.42
N ARG A 129 -8.08 -7.23 2.55
CA ARG A 129 -8.04 -5.88 2.01
C ARG A 129 -9.37 -5.35 1.49
N SER A 130 -9.45 -4.02 1.42
CA SER A 130 -10.44 -3.27 0.66
C SER A 130 -9.80 -2.07 -0.02
N ILE A 131 -10.53 -1.44 -0.95
CA ILE A 131 -10.06 -0.29 -1.71
C ILE A 131 -11.12 0.81 -1.75
N SER A 132 -10.71 2.06 -1.78
CA SER A 132 -11.59 3.18 -2.11
C SER A 132 -10.85 4.23 -2.93
N ARG A 133 -11.59 5.06 -3.68
CA ARG A 133 -11.02 6.10 -4.55
C ARG A 133 -11.59 7.46 -4.24
N PHE A 134 -10.74 8.47 -4.37
CA PHE A 134 -11.09 9.87 -4.12
C PHE A 134 -10.50 10.75 -5.20
N VAL A 135 -11.20 11.83 -5.52
CA VAL A 135 -10.62 12.99 -6.20
C VAL A 135 -10.57 14.12 -5.20
N LEU A 136 -9.39 14.70 -5.04
CA LEU A 136 -9.18 15.93 -4.30
C LEU A 136 -8.98 17.05 -5.30
N GLU A 137 -9.81 18.08 -5.18
CA GLU A 137 -9.73 19.28 -6.00
C GLU A 137 -9.43 20.48 -5.12
N ARG A 138 -8.41 21.24 -5.48
CA ARG A 138 -8.05 22.45 -4.75
C ARG A 138 -8.91 23.62 -5.22
N GLY A 139 -9.52 24.32 -4.26
CA GLY A 139 -10.19 25.59 -4.48
C GLY A 139 -9.20 26.75 -4.71
N ARG A 140 -9.72 27.98 -4.74
CA ARG A 140 -8.90 29.20 -4.89
C ARG A 140 -8.24 29.65 -3.58
N SER A 141 -8.69 29.13 -2.43
CA SER A 141 -8.15 29.44 -1.11
C SER A 141 -6.99 28.50 -0.74
N LEU A 142 -6.07 28.99 0.10
CA LEU A 142 -5.00 28.18 0.69
C LEU A 142 -5.61 27.08 1.59
N ASN A 143 -5.15 25.82 1.42
CA ASN A 143 -5.60 24.61 2.15
C ASN A 143 -7.06 24.17 1.95
N ASP A 144 -7.69 24.58 0.84
CA ASP A 144 -9.07 24.21 0.51
C ASP A 144 -9.11 23.03 -0.47
N TRP A 145 -8.85 21.82 0.03
CA TRP A 145 -9.04 20.60 -0.75
C TRP A 145 -10.45 20.04 -0.54
N ALA A 146 -11.25 20.07 -1.60
CA ALA A 146 -12.52 19.39 -1.65
C ALA A 146 -12.31 17.90 -1.95
N VAL A 147 -12.67 17.04 -1.00
CA VAL A 147 -12.57 15.58 -1.15
C VAL A 147 -13.87 15.02 -1.69
N LYS A 148 -13.83 14.35 -2.84
CA LYS A 148 -14.99 13.70 -3.47
C LYS A 148 -14.72 12.20 -3.61
N PRO A 149 -15.50 11.31 -2.97
CA PRO A 149 -15.38 9.89 -3.23
C PRO A 149 -15.75 9.60 -4.69
N LEU A 150 -14.92 8.81 -5.36
CA LEU A 150 -15.27 8.22 -6.64
C LEU A 150 -15.93 6.88 -6.35
N ARG A 151 -17.17 6.71 -6.79
CA ARG A 151 -17.80 5.39 -6.78
C ARG A 151 -16.99 4.50 -7.70
N VAL A 152 -16.22 3.60 -7.11
CA VAL A 152 -15.69 2.46 -7.84
C VAL A 152 -16.93 1.63 -8.15
N GLY A 153 -17.20 1.29 -9.41
CA GLY A 153 -18.07 0.15 -9.67
C GLY A 153 -17.54 -1.06 -8.89
N ARG A 154 -18.33 -2.12 -8.70
CA ARG A 154 -17.91 -3.35 -7.98
C ARG A 154 -16.64 -4.03 -8.54
N THR A 155 -15.94 -3.43 -9.51
CA THR A 155 -14.81 -3.98 -10.24
C THR A 155 -13.67 -2.97 -10.22
N PHE A 156 -12.54 -3.39 -9.64
CA PHE A 156 -11.27 -2.69 -9.74
C PHE A 156 -10.40 -3.34 -10.83
N THR A 157 -9.53 -2.56 -11.46
CA THR A 157 -8.48 -3.06 -12.36
C THR A 157 -7.23 -2.24 -12.04
N GLN A 158 -6.25 -2.84 -11.36
CA GLN A 158 -4.95 -2.19 -11.19
C GLN A 158 -4.22 -2.29 -12.53
N LYS A 159 -3.93 -1.14 -13.16
CA LYS A 159 -2.97 -1.11 -14.29
C LYS A 159 -1.60 -0.82 -13.70
N ALA A 160 -0.74 -1.83 -13.62
CA ALA A 160 0.64 -1.67 -13.17
C ALA A 160 1.40 -0.69 -14.09
N GLY A 161 2.11 0.28 -13.49
CA GLY A 161 2.68 1.42 -14.21
C GLY A 161 3.92 1.13 -15.07
N SER A 162 4.45 -0.10 -15.07
CA SER A 162 5.70 -0.43 -15.78
C SER A 162 5.87 -1.94 -16.03
N ALA A 163 4.81 -2.60 -16.47
CA ALA A 163 4.82 -4.04 -16.72
C ALA A 163 5.73 -4.43 -17.90
N ARG A 164 6.62 -5.40 -17.69
CA ARG A 164 7.18 -6.24 -18.77
C ARG A 164 6.04 -7.04 -19.40
N GLU A 165 6.20 -7.49 -20.65
CA GLU A 165 5.38 -8.59 -21.18
C GLU A 165 5.45 -9.75 -20.16
N ASN A 166 4.31 -10.17 -19.58
CA ASN A 166 4.14 -11.12 -18.46
C ASN A 166 4.09 -10.58 -17.01
N ASP A 167 3.80 -9.29 -16.79
CA ASP A 167 3.52 -8.80 -15.44
C ASP A 167 2.07 -9.11 -15.01
N GLU A 168 1.90 -10.07 -14.10
CA GLU A 168 0.61 -10.47 -13.51
C GLU A 168 -0.12 -9.31 -12.81
N ARG A 169 0.57 -8.22 -12.46
CA ARG A 169 -0.03 -7.03 -11.83
C ARG A 169 -0.94 -6.25 -12.77
N VAL A 170 -0.90 -6.53 -14.08
CA VAL A 170 -1.82 -5.97 -15.09
C VAL A 170 -3.16 -6.73 -15.13
N LEU A 171 -3.22 -7.91 -14.50
CA LEU A 171 -4.44 -8.71 -14.45
C LEU A 171 -5.53 -8.01 -13.63
N GLN A 172 -6.76 -8.15 -14.11
CA GLN A 172 -7.91 -7.55 -13.46
C GLN A 172 -8.19 -8.21 -12.10
N ARG A 173 -8.29 -7.38 -11.06
CA ARG A 173 -8.53 -7.82 -9.68
C ARG A 173 -9.66 -7.04 -9.05
N VAL A 174 -10.64 -7.76 -8.55
CA VAL A 174 -11.83 -7.21 -7.91
C VAL A 174 -11.63 -7.27 -6.40
N PHE A 175 -11.70 -6.12 -5.74
CA PHE A 175 -11.63 -5.99 -4.29
C PHE A 175 -12.88 -5.31 -3.76
N ASP A 176 -13.21 -5.60 -2.50
CA ASP A 176 -14.32 -4.94 -1.82
C ASP A 176 -14.05 -3.45 -1.61
N GLU A 177 -15.13 -2.65 -1.67
CA GLU A 177 -15.06 -1.23 -1.38
C GLU A 177 -14.89 -1.00 0.13
N THR A 178 -13.99 -0.07 0.51
CA THR A 178 -13.79 0.26 1.92
C THR A 178 -15.07 0.81 2.55
N SER A 179 -15.37 0.33 3.76
CA SER A 179 -16.59 0.70 4.51
C SER A 179 -16.77 2.23 4.66
N PRO A 180 -18.00 2.76 4.52
CA PRO A 180 -18.32 4.14 4.86
C PRO A 180 -17.97 4.50 6.32
N ALA A 181 -17.92 3.52 7.23
CA ALA A 181 -17.48 3.74 8.61
C ALA A 181 -16.02 4.23 8.70
N VAL A 182 -15.21 4.00 7.65
CA VAL A 182 -13.86 4.55 7.50
C VAL A 182 -13.91 5.84 6.69
N THR A 183 -14.46 5.76 5.46
CA THR A 183 -14.30 6.82 4.46
C THR A 183 -15.16 8.06 4.72
N ALA A 184 -16.20 7.98 5.55
CA ALA A 184 -17.05 9.11 5.91
C ALA A 184 -16.55 9.90 7.13
N ARG A 185 -15.54 9.42 7.85
CA ARG A 185 -15.00 10.09 9.04
C ARG A 185 -14.27 11.38 8.67
N ASP A 186 -14.37 12.38 9.52
CA ASP A 186 -13.74 13.69 9.28
C ASP A 186 -12.22 13.63 9.43
N ASP A 187 -11.71 12.88 10.41
CA ASP A 187 -10.27 12.67 10.59
C ASP A 187 -9.63 11.91 9.42
N PHE A 188 -10.34 10.95 8.82
CA PHE A 188 -9.92 10.30 7.58
C PHE A 188 -9.87 11.28 6.39
N ARG A 189 -10.86 12.18 6.27
CA ARG A 189 -10.81 13.22 5.24
C ARG A 189 -9.66 14.19 5.47
N ASP A 190 -9.35 14.52 6.71
CA ASP A 190 -8.23 15.40 7.06
C ASP A 190 -6.88 14.73 6.77
N LEU A 191 -6.76 13.41 6.95
CA LEU A 191 -5.62 12.63 6.44
C LEU A 191 -5.47 12.78 4.92
N LEU A 192 -6.55 12.60 4.14
CA LEU A 192 -6.48 12.75 2.68
C LEU A 192 -6.01 14.16 2.26
N LYS A 193 -6.48 15.20 2.97
CA LYS A 193 -6.01 16.58 2.75
C LYS A 193 -4.55 16.76 3.13
N CYS A 194 -4.09 16.17 4.24
CA CYS A 194 -2.68 16.16 4.63
C CYS A 194 -1.81 15.60 3.50
N LEU A 195 -2.17 14.41 2.98
CA LEU A 195 -1.42 13.78 1.89
C LEU A 195 -1.40 14.62 0.61
N ALA A 196 -2.51 15.28 0.27
CA ALA A 196 -2.55 16.18 -0.89
C ALA A 196 -1.68 17.42 -0.72
N GLU A 197 -1.57 17.95 0.50
CA GLU A 197 -0.62 19.02 0.80
C GLU A 197 0.83 18.54 0.70
N MET A 198 1.16 17.31 1.12
CA MET A 198 2.51 16.74 0.90
C MET A 198 2.86 16.67 -0.59
N VAL A 199 1.92 16.25 -1.44
CA VAL A 199 2.10 16.27 -2.91
C VAL A 199 2.31 17.70 -3.40
N ARG A 200 1.57 18.68 -2.87
CA ARG A 200 1.71 20.09 -3.26
C ARG A 200 3.07 20.66 -2.85
N GLU A 201 3.61 20.31 -1.69
CA GLU A 201 4.93 20.78 -1.27
C GLU A 201 6.03 20.41 -2.27
N VAL A 202 5.91 19.23 -2.89
CA VAL A 202 6.88 18.76 -3.89
C VAL A 202 6.49 19.08 -5.33
N ARG A 203 5.21 19.35 -5.59
CA ARG A 203 4.68 19.72 -6.91
C ARG A 203 3.70 20.90 -6.79
N PRO A 204 4.21 22.14 -6.56
CA PRO A 204 3.38 23.30 -6.25
C PRO A 204 2.22 23.63 -7.20
N PRO A 205 2.32 23.40 -8.53
CA PRO A 205 1.22 23.67 -9.48
C PRO A 205 0.01 22.73 -9.35
N VAL A 206 0.07 21.69 -8.53
CA VAL A 206 -1.00 20.69 -8.42
C VAL A 206 -2.32 21.30 -7.95
N ARG A 207 -3.40 20.96 -8.66
CA ARG A 207 -4.79 21.38 -8.34
C ARG A 207 -5.79 20.24 -8.31
N GLY A 208 -5.40 19.05 -8.75
CA GLY A 208 -6.25 17.86 -8.76
C GLY A 208 -5.43 16.60 -8.54
N ILE A 209 -5.84 15.79 -7.57
CA ILE A 209 -5.19 14.52 -7.24
C ILE A 209 -6.26 13.43 -7.18
N GLU A 210 -6.08 12.35 -7.93
CA GLU A 210 -6.77 11.09 -7.68
C GLU A 210 -5.99 10.27 -6.65
N MET A 211 -6.66 9.81 -5.60
CA MET A 211 -6.08 8.91 -4.60
C MET A 211 -6.82 7.57 -4.62
N THR A 212 -6.07 6.47 -4.70
CA THR A 212 -6.59 5.13 -4.40
C THR A 212 -6.05 4.70 -3.05
N MET A 213 -6.94 4.51 -2.08
CA MET A 213 -6.59 4.03 -0.75
C MET A 213 -6.73 2.51 -0.71
N HIS A 214 -5.71 1.84 -0.20
CA HIS A 214 -5.68 0.42 0.10
C HIS A 214 -5.72 0.24 1.61
N GLN A 215 -6.79 -0.36 2.13
CA GLN A 215 -6.84 -0.78 3.52
C GLN A 215 -6.43 -2.26 3.57
N VAL A 216 -5.36 -2.60 4.29
CA VAL A 216 -4.74 -3.92 4.23
C VAL A 216 -4.39 -4.43 5.63
N SER A 217 -4.76 -5.68 5.94
CA SER A 217 -4.32 -6.41 7.14
C SER A 217 -3.58 -7.66 6.71
N ILE A 218 -2.36 -7.85 7.20
CA ILE A 218 -1.49 -8.99 6.89
C ILE A 218 -1.27 -9.79 8.16
N PHE A 219 -1.25 -11.12 8.02
CA PHE A 219 -1.17 -12.07 9.12
C PHE A 219 0.04 -12.98 8.94
N ALA A 220 0.73 -13.27 10.03
CA ALA A 220 1.77 -14.29 10.12
C ALA A 220 1.42 -15.25 11.26
N ASP A 221 1.86 -16.50 11.17
CA ASP A 221 1.79 -17.45 12.28
C ASP A 221 3.13 -18.17 12.45
N ALA A 222 3.19 -19.08 13.42
CA ALA A 222 4.42 -19.82 13.74
C ALA A 222 4.98 -20.65 12.57
N THR A 223 4.17 -20.95 11.55
CA THR A 223 4.55 -21.79 10.41
C THR A 223 4.77 -21.02 9.12
N ASP A 224 4.04 -19.92 8.91
CA ASP A 224 4.03 -19.19 7.65
C ASP A 224 4.16 -17.67 7.88
N GLU A 225 4.99 -17.04 7.06
CA GLU A 225 5.16 -15.59 7.03
C GLU A 225 4.03 -14.87 6.27
N GLY A 226 3.85 -13.59 6.56
CA GLY A 226 2.92 -12.72 5.86
C GLY A 226 3.67 -11.82 4.88
N ASP A 227 3.41 -11.96 3.59
CA ASP A 227 4.06 -11.16 2.57
C ASP A 227 3.37 -9.80 2.38
N ASN A 228 4.18 -8.73 2.43
CA ASN A 228 3.73 -7.36 2.20
C ASN A 228 3.87 -6.97 0.72
N SER A 229 4.90 -7.49 0.04
CA SER A 229 5.33 -7.11 -1.29
C SER A 229 5.78 -8.34 -2.10
N PRO A 230 4.83 -9.20 -2.52
CA PRO A 230 5.16 -10.46 -3.21
C PRO A 230 5.86 -10.29 -4.56
N GLU A 231 5.81 -9.08 -5.12
CA GLU A 231 6.54 -8.67 -6.32
C GLU A 231 8.04 -8.38 -6.09
N GLY A 232 8.50 -8.26 -4.84
CA GLY A 232 9.83 -7.81 -4.48
C GLY A 232 10.06 -6.33 -4.79
N ILE A 233 11.29 -5.92 -5.13
CA ILE A 233 11.64 -4.51 -5.37
C ILE A 233 10.88 -3.93 -6.58
N HIS A 234 9.98 -2.96 -6.34
CA HIS A 234 9.03 -2.46 -7.35
C HIS A 234 8.70 -0.97 -7.25
N GLN A 235 7.84 -0.55 -8.19
CA GLN A 235 7.08 0.70 -8.22
C GLN A 235 5.59 0.34 -8.43
N ASP A 236 4.69 1.17 -7.89
CA ASP A 236 3.24 0.94 -7.91
C ASP A 236 2.56 1.53 -9.16
N GLY A 237 3.20 2.49 -9.82
CA GLY A 237 2.70 3.14 -11.02
C GLY A 237 1.87 4.40 -10.76
N ALA A 238 2.01 5.01 -9.57
CA ALA A 238 1.42 6.30 -9.21
C ALA A 238 2.48 7.42 -9.25
N ASP A 239 2.10 8.70 -9.28
CA ASP A 239 3.11 9.77 -9.25
C ASP A 239 3.82 9.82 -7.88
N TYR A 240 3.03 9.61 -6.82
CA TYR A 240 3.49 9.49 -5.44
C TYR A 240 2.72 8.38 -4.75
N ILE A 241 3.33 7.77 -3.74
CA ILE A 241 2.64 6.82 -2.88
C ILE A 241 2.85 7.13 -1.40
N VAL A 242 1.92 6.66 -0.59
CA VAL A 242 2.23 6.28 0.79
C VAL A 242 2.26 4.76 0.81
N SER A 243 3.47 4.18 0.84
CA SER A 243 3.65 2.72 0.75
C SER A 243 3.07 2.00 1.97
N ALA A 244 3.14 2.63 3.14
CA ALA A 244 2.42 2.23 4.32
C ALA A 244 2.24 3.41 5.28
N LEU A 245 1.04 3.55 5.85
CA LEU A 245 0.75 4.19 7.12
C LEU A 245 0.31 3.08 8.08
N VAL A 246 1.10 2.81 9.12
CA VAL A 246 0.83 1.69 10.04
C VAL A 246 -0.26 2.09 11.02
N ILE A 247 -1.32 1.29 11.09
CA ILE A 247 -2.42 1.46 12.05
C ILE A 247 -2.22 0.55 13.25
N GLU A 248 -1.77 -0.68 13.00
CA GLU A 248 -1.62 -1.70 14.03
C GLU A 248 -0.43 -2.58 13.66
N ARG A 249 0.31 -2.99 14.68
CA ARG A 249 1.37 -3.98 14.57
C ARG A 249 1.43 -4.71 15.90
N ASP A 250 1.08 -5.99 15.90
CA ASP A 250 1.01 -6.80 17.11
C ASP A 250 1.57 -8.21 16.86
N GLY A 251 2.38 -8.71 17.78
CA GLY A 251 2.98 -10.05 17.70
C GLY A 251 3.81 -10.31 16.44
N VAL A 252 4.48 -9.31 15.85
CA VAL A 252 5.23 -9.49 14.60
C VAL A 252 6.64 -8.89 14.58
N LEU A 253 7.56 -9.62 13.98
CA LEU A 253 8.88 -9.19 13.51
C LEU A 253 8.84 -8.88 12.00
N GLY A 254 9.89 -8.23 11.46
CA GLY A 254 9.97 -7.89 10.02
C GLY A 254 9.06 -6.71 9.63
N GLY A 255 8.50 -6.71 8.42
CA GLY A 255 7.69 -5.59 7.92
C GLY A 255 8.44 -4.25 7.84
N GLU A 256 9.75 -4.29 7.58
CA GLU A 256 10.60 -3.12 7.37
C GLU A 256 10.35 -2.55 5.98
N SER A 257 10.03 -1.26 5.89
CA SER A 257 9.95 -0.53 4.63
C SER A 257 11.34 -0.14 4.17
N ILE A 258 11.65 -0.44 2.91
CA ILE A 258 12.95 -0.16 2.31
C ILE A 258 12.75 0.67 1.05
N VAL A 259 13.52 1.76 0.90
CA VAL A 259 13.58 2.56 -0.32
C VAL A 259 14.97 2.44 -0.91
N TYR A 260 15.03 2.06 -2.17
CA TYR A 260 16.25 1.88 -2.94
C TYR A 260 16.44 3.01 -3.95
N GLY A 261 17.71 3.29 -4.26
CA GLY A 261 18.11 4.10 -5.39
C GLY A 261 17.91 3.41 -6.75
N PRO A 262 18.39 4.06 -7.84
CA PRO A 262 18.15 3.59 -9.22
C PRO A 262 18.78 2.24 -9.54
N ASP A 263 19.78 1.80 -8.78
CA ASP A 263 20.46 0.52 -8.96
C ASP A 263 19.70 -0.67 -8.35
N LYS A 264 18.58 -0.42 -7.65
CA LYS A 264 17.78 -1.41 -6.90
C LYS A 264 18.59 -2.19 -5.85
N LYS A 265 19.66 -1.58 -5.35
CA LYS A 265 20.59 -2.22 -4.40
C LYS A 265 20.99 -1.27 -3.28
N THR A 266 21.28 -0.02 -3.62
CA THR A 266 21.64 1.00 -2.63
C THR A 266 20.38 1.40 -1.86
N GLU A 267 20.35 1.09 -0.57
CA GLU A 267 19.27 1.50 0.34
C GLU A 267 19.43 2.98 0.70
N TYR A 268 18.43 3.79 0.36
CA TYR A 268 18.30 5.16 0.82
C TYR A 268 17.59 5.25 2.17
N LEU A 269 16.72 4.29 2.47
CA LEU A 269 16.01 4.19 3.74
C LEU A 269 15.70 2.73 4.05
N ARG A 270 15.90 2.32 5.30
CA ARG A 270 15.33 1.10 5.89
C ARG A 270 14.74 1.46 7.24
N ILE A 271 13.44 1.19 7.44
CA ILE A 271 12.75 1.58 8.66
C ILE A 271 11.61 0.63 9.01
N THR A 272 11.50 0.27 10.29
CA THR A 272 10.29 -0.35 10.84
C THR A 272 9.34 0.77 11.26
N LEU A 273 8.27 0.98 10.51
CA LEU A 273 7.22 1.93 10.86
C LEU A 273 6.41 1.42 12.06
N VAL A 274 6.12 2.32 12.99
CA VAL A 274 5.28 2.08 14.19
C VAL A 274 3.87 2.62 13.96
N PRO A 275 2.85 2.17 14.73
CA PRO A 275 1.50 2.73 14.65
C PRO A 275 1.50 4.26 14.66
N GLY A 276 0.74 4.87 13.76
CA GLY A 276 0.65 6.31 13.57
C GLY A 276 1.69 6.91 12.63
N THR A 277 2.67 6.13 12.15
CA THR A 277 3.71 6.60 11.21
C THR A 277 3.53 6.04 9.81
N GLY A 278 3.89 6.85 8.81
CA GLY A 278 3.82 6.47 7.40
C GLY A 278 4.99 6.94 6.56
N LEU A 279 5.13 6.35 5.37
CA LEU A 279 6.20 6.64 4.41
C LEU A 279 5.62 7.16 3.09
N PHE A 280 5.79 8.45 2.84
CA PHE A 280 5.47 9.12 1.57
C PHE A 280 6.69 9.11 0.66
N GLN A 281 6.53 8.72 -0.60
CA GLN A 281 7.62 8.74 -1.59
C GLN A 281 7.12 9.08 -3.00
N ALA A 282 8.02 9.60 -3.84
CA ALA A 282 7.80 9.56 -5.30
C ALA A 282 7.88 8.12 -5.82
N ASP A 283 7.13 7.82 -6.86
CA ASP A 283 7.01 6.47 -7.40
C ASP A 283 7.28 6.47 -8.92
N LYS A 284 6.25 6.36 -9.76
CA LYS A 284 6.39 6.27 -11.22
C LYS A 284 7.18 7.43 -11.81
N GLY A 285 8.14 7.09 -12.66
CA GLY A 285 8.99 8.09 -13.33
C GLY A 285 10.09 8.66 -12.46
N SER A 286 10.16 8.28 -11.19
CA SER A 286 11.30 8.54 -10.30
C SER A 286 12.35 7.40 -10.39
N PRO A 287 13.59 7.62 -9.93
CA PRO A 287 14.60 6.57 -9.78
C PRO A 287 14.42 5.73 -8.51
N LEU A 288 13.37 5.99 -7.72
CA LEU A 288 13.16 5.32 -6.45
C LEU A 288 12.43 3.99 -6.66
N TRP A 289 12.87 2.98 -5.93
CA TRP A 289 12.22 1.68 -5.86
C TRP A 289 11.96 1.33 -4.41
N HIS A 290 10.98 0.48 -4.13
CA HIS A 290 10.70 0.10 -2.75
C HIS A 290 10.38 -1.38 -2.61
N ASP A 291 10.52 -1.84 -1.37
CA ASP A 291 10.19 -3.19 -0.94
C ASP A 291 9.76 -3.14 0.54
N VAL A 292 9.09 -4.19 0.99
CA VAL A 292 8.74 -4.39 2.39
C VAL A 292 9.06 -5.82 2.77
N THR A 293 9.96 -6.02 3.75
CA THR A 293 10.31 -7.37 4.20
C THR A 293 9.06 -8.10 4.71
N PRO A 294 8.95 -9.44 4.54
CA PRO A 294 7.86 -10.21 5.13
C PRO A 294 7.69 -9.97 6.64
N ILE A 295 6.47 -10.10 7.15
CA ILE A 295 6.22 -10.17 8.59
C ILE A 295 6.29 -11.61 9.07
N LYS A 296 6.82 -11.81 10.27
CA LYS A 296 6.91 -13.12 10.93
C LYS A 296 6.30 -13.03 12.31
N ASP A 297 5.70 -14.12 12.77
CA ASP A 297 5.24 -14.23 14.15
C ASP A 297 6.40 -13.96 15.12
N ASP A 298 6.14 -13.18 16.17
CA ASP A 298 7.10 -12.93 17.23
C ASP A 298 6.91 -13.95 18.36
N PRO A 299 7.81 -14.95 18.51
CA PRO A 299 7.66 -15.99 19.52
C PRO A 299 7.76 -15.45 20.96
N ALA A 300 8.26 -14.22 21.14
CA ALA A 300 8.35 -13.58 22.46
C ALA A 300 7.05 -12.87 22.88
N THR A 301 6.15 -12.57 21.95
CA THR A 301 4.96 -11.74 22.18
C THR A 301 3.71 -12.48 21.70
N PRO A 302 2.99 -13.19 22.59
CA PRO A 302 1.78 -13.94 22.19
C PRO A 302 0.68 -12.97 21.72
N PRO A 303 0.20 -13.15 20.48
CA PRO A 303 -0.98 -13.99 20.25
C PRO A 303 -0.63 -15.31 19.54
N LEU A 304 -1.62 -16.18 19.29
CA LEU A 304 -1.45 -17.39 18.46
C LEU A 304 -1.10 -17.08 16.98
N TYR A 305 -1.09 -15.80 16.59
CA TYR A 305 -0.73 -15.29 15.27
C TYR A 305 -0.38 -13.79 15.36
N GLY A 306 0.55 -13.34 14.53
CA GLY A 306 0.96 -11.94 14.39
C GLY A 306 0.16 -11.19 13.31
N LYS A 307 0.00 -9.87 13.48
CA LYS A 307 -0.77 -9.01 12.57
C LYS A 307 -0.11 -7.66 12.32
N ARG A 308 -0.22 -7.17 11.07
CA ARG A 308 0.15 -5.81 10.66
C ARG A 308 -0.95 -5.20 9.81
N SER A 309 -1.53 -4.09 10.25
CA SER A 309 -2.61 -3.37 9.56
C SER A 309 -2.10 -2.02 9.05
N ILE A 310 -2.30 -1.73 7.77
CA ILE A 310 -1.83 -0.50 7.12
C ILE A 310 -2.89 0.15 6.23
N LEU A 311 -2.74 1.47 6.04
CA LEU A 311 -3.29 2.18 4.89
C LEU A 311 -2.17 2.45 3.88
N GLY A 312 -2.36 2.05 2.63
CA GLY A 312 -1.54 2.45 1.49
C GLY A 312 -2.30 3.45 0.61
N PHE A 313 -1.59 4.34 -0.08
CA PHE A 313 -2.20 5.34 -0.96
C PHE A 313 -1.43 5.47 -2.27
N ASP A 314 -2.11 5.24 -3.40
CA ASP A 314 -1.62 5.58 -4.73
C ASP A 314 -2.14 6.96 -5.13
N MET A 315 -1.26 7.92 -5.41
CA MET A 315 -1.64 9.30 -5.72
C MET A 315 -1.23 9.67 -7.15
N LYS A 316 -2.21 10.08 -7.95
CA LYS A 316 -2.01 10.53 -9.34
C LYS A 316 -2.42 11.98 -9.48
N VAL A 317 -1.53 12.80 -10.02
CA VAL A 317 -1.81 14.19 -10.36
C VAL A 317 -2.62 14.22 -11.66
N VAL A 318 -3.84 14.71 -11.57
CA VAL A 318 -4.79 14.76 -12.69
C VAL A 318 -5.04 16.18 -13.21
N ARG A 319 -4.61 17.20 -12.48
CA ARG A 319 -4.72 18.60 -12.90
C ARG A 319 -3.63 19.47 -12.27
N GLU A 320 -3.04 20.31 -13.09
CA GLU A 320 -2.11 21.38 -12.71
C GLU A 320 -2.64 22.74 -13.21
N GLU A 321 -1.97 23.83 -12.81
CA GLU A 321 -2.23 25.20 -13.30
C GLU A 321 -1.95 25.42 -14.78
#